data_AF-A0A925D960-F1
#
_entry.id   AF-A0A925D960-F1
#
_cell.length_a   1.000
_cell.length_b   1.000
_cell.length_c   1.000
_cell.angle_alpha   90.00
_cell.angle_beta   90.00
_cell.angle_gamma   90.00
#
_symmetry.space_group_name_H-M   'P 1'
#
loop_
_entity.id
_entity.type
_entity.pdbx_description
1 polymer ?
#
loop_
_entity_poly.entity_id
_entity_poly.type
_entity_poly.pdbx_seq_one_letter_code
_entity_poly.pdbx_strand_id
1 'polypeptide(L)'
;MKVQDFLDHHGIGRNPFAEEDAQTDPVFKEHCIDSTYHPTWDKVYGDPAEPASAIVFGEKGSGKTAMRLQLARHLEQYNRERPGRRIFVIHYDDFNPFLDRFRDRLGLRHKRADKVLAQWKLWDHMDSILSLGVTGLVDRLLDVRQPSQSVHCEIDS
;
A
#
# COMPACT_ATOMS: atom_id res chain seq x y z
N MET A 1 23.58 10.21 -26.95
CA MET A 1 24.27 10.02 -25.66
C MET A 1 23.71 8.76 -25.04
N LYS A 2 24.55 7.78 -24.66
CA LYS A 2 24.05 6.58 -23.98
C LYS A 2 23.74 6.93 -22.53
N VAL A 3 22.71 6.32 -21.95
CA VAL A 3 22.34 6.53 -20.53
C VAL A 3 23.53 6.29 -19.60
N GLN A 4 24.36 5.28 -19.89
CA GLN A 4 25.55 4.99 -19.09
C GLN A 4 26.54 6.16 -19.05
N ASP A 5 26.86 6.78 -20.20
CA ASP A 5 27.80 7.91 -20.26
C ASP A 5 27.30 9.10 -19.41
N PHE A 6 25.97 9.32 -19.40
CA PHE A 6 25.34 10.34 -18.57
C PHE A 6 25.43 10.03 -17.08
N LEU A 7 25.13 8.79 -16.68
CA LEU A 7 25.20 8.36 -15.29
C LEU A 7 26.64 8.43 -14.76
N ASP A 8 27.61 7.95 -15.54
CA ASP A 8 29.03 7.99 -15.20
C ASP A 8 29.52 9.44 -15.06
N HIS A 9 29.10 10.34 -15.95
CA HIS A 9 29.43 11.77 -15.86
C HIS A 9 28.93 12.41 -14.55
N HIS A 10 27.77 11.99 -14.05
CA HIS A 10 27.18 12.48 -12.81
C HIS A 10 27.58 11.65 -11.57
N GLY A 11 28.49 10.66 -11.70
CA GLY A 11 28.93 9.82 -10.59
C GLY A 11 27.84 8.90 -10.04
N ILE A 12 26.82 8.60 -10.84
CA ILE A 12 25.68 7.78 -10.43
C ILE A 12 26.01 6.30 -10.66
N GLY A 13 26.31 5.58 -9.59
CA GLY A 13 26.75 4.17 -9.65
C GLY A 13 25.66 3.15 -9.99
N ARG A 14 24.38 3.53 -9.95
CA ARG A 14 23.24 2.65 -10.27
C ARG A 14 22.19 3.43 -11.04
N ASN A 15 21.67 2.85 -12.12
CA ASN A 15 20.64 3.51 -12.94
C ASN A 15 19.32 3.68 -12.14
N PRO A 16 18.92 4.91 -11.77
CA PRO A 16 17.68 5.16 -11.03
C PRO A 16 16.43 5.10 -11.92
N PHE A 17 16.59 4.91 -13.24
CA PHE A 17 15.51 4.85 -14.22
C PHE A 17 15.28 3.44 -14.78
N ALA A 18 15.89 2.42 -14.14
CA ALA A 18 15.82 1.05 -14.63
C ALA A 18 14.42 0.41 -14.47
N GLU A 19 13.68 0.83 -13.44
CA GLU A 19 12.38 0.27 -13.07
C GLU A 19 11.33 1.39 -13.09
N GLU A 20 10.15 1.11 -13.66
CA GLU A 20 9.02 2.05 -13.65
C GLU A 20 8.15 1.89 -12.39
N ASP A 21 8.13 0.70 -11.79
CA ASP A 21 7.29 0.37 -10.64
C ASP A 21 8.07 0.49 -9.33
N ALA A 22 7.58 1.32 -8.41
CA ALA A 22 8.14 1.47 -7.07
C ALA A 22 8.16 0.16 -6.26
N GLN A 23 7.29 -0.80 -6.58
CA GLN A 23 7.29 -2.13 -5.96
C GLN A 23 8.44 -3.01 -6.43
N THR A 24 9.08 -2.74 -7.57
CA THR A 24 10.22 -3.51 -8.07
C THR A 24 11.51 -2.71 -8.08
N ASP A 25 11.43 -1.38 -8.01
CA ASP A 25 12.58 -0.48 -8.00
C ASP A 25 13.44 -0.63 -6.73
N PRO A 26 14.65 -1.19 -6.84
CA PRO A 26 15.55 -1.35 -5.71
C PRO A 26 16.20 -0.02 -5.28
N VAL A 27 16.45 0.91 -6.21
CA VAL A 27 17.00 2.24 -5.87
C VAL A 27 16.00 2.98 -4.98
N PHE A 28 14.72 2.93 -5.35
CA PHE A 28 13.67 3.49 -4.54
C PHE A 28 13.60 2.85 -3.14
N LYS A 29 13.52 1.52 -3.07
CA LYS A 29 13.35 0.79 -1.80
C LYS A 29 14.54 0.88 -0.84
N GLU A 30 15.76 0.97 -1.38
CA GLU A 30 16.99 0.97 -0.59
C GLU A 30 17.41 2.40 -0.17
N HIS A 31 17.11 3.41 -0.99
CA HIS A 31 17.66 4.75 -0.79
C HIS A 31 16.61 5.86 -0.72
N CYS A 32 15.59 5.85 -1.59
CA CYS A 32 14.66 6.99 -1.69
C CYS A 32 13.49 6.91 -0.70
N ILE A 33 13.08 5.70 -0.32
CA ILE A 33 11.86 5.48 0.47
C ILE A 33 11.85 6.23 1.81
N ASP A 34 13.03 6.48 2.40
CA ASP A 34 13.17 7.13 3.70
C ASP A 34 13.57 8.62 3.64
N SER A 35 13.83 9.18 2.46
CA SER A 35 14.40 10.53 2.36
C SER A 35 13.89 11.39 1.20
N THR A 36 13.22 10.77 0.21
CA THR A 36 12.77 11.45 -1.00
C THR A 36 11.26 11.41 -1.05
N TYR A 37 10.63 12.55 -0.85
CA TYR A 37 9.19 12.63 -0.65
C TYR A 37 8.47 13.33 -1.81
N HIS A 38 7.24 12.91 -2.07
CA HIS A 38 6.33 13.66 -2.92
C HIS A 38 6.05 15.05 -2.31
N PRO A 39 5.88 16.13 -3.10
CA PRO A 39 5.66 17.49 -2.57
C PRO A 39 4.45 17.64 -1.63
N THR A 40 3.51 16.69 -1.68
CA THR A 40 2.31 16.68 -0.81
C THR A 40 2.44 15.74 0.37
N TRP A 41 3.62 15.16 0.62
CA TRP A 41 3.86 14.15 1.65
C TRP A 41 3.36 14.61 3.01
N ASP A 42 3.74 15.80 3.46
CA ASP A 42 3.35 16.32 4.78
C ASP A 42 1.83 16.43 4.94
N LYS A 43 1.09 16.65 3.85
CA LYS A 43 -0.38 16.69 3.88
C LYS A 43 -1.01 15.32 3.98
N VAL A 44 -0.34 14.28 3.46
CA VAL A 44 -0.86 12.90 3.42
C VAL A 44 -0.41 12.11 4.65
N TYR A 45 0.85 12.24 5.04
CA TYR A 45 1.42 11.60 6.23
C TYR A 45 0.94 12.31 7.50
N GLY A 46 1.04 13.64 7.55
CA GLY A 46 0.61 14.45 8.69
C GLY A 46 1.31 14.07 9.99
N ASP A 47 0.58 14.14 11.11
CA ASP A 47 1.00 13.59 12.39
C ASP A 47 0.28 12.25 12.62
N PRO A 48 0.99 11.13 12.73
CA PRO A 48 0.39 9.84 13.02
C PRO A 48 -0.33 9.80 14.39
N ALA A 49 0.03 10.66 15.34
CA ALA A 49 -0.67 10.78 16.63
C ALA A 49 -2.03 11.49 16.51
N GLU A 50 -2.22 12.30 15.46
CA GLU A 50 -3.44 13.05 15.16
C GLU A 50 -3.89 12.77 13.71
N PRO A 51 -4.35 11.54 13.41
CA PRO A 51 -4.62 11.13 12.05
C PRO A 51 -5.77 11.93 11.43
N ALA A 52 -5.59 12.34 10.17
CA ALA A 52 -6.59 13.03 9.37
C ALA A 52 -6.90 12.26 8.08
N SER A 53 -8.12 12.43 7.57
CA SER A 53 -8.54 11.80 6.32
C SER A 53 -7.88 12.48 5.12
N ALA A 54 -7.20 11.69 4.27
CA ALA A 54 -6.61 12.16 3.02
C ALA A 54 -7.05 11.28 1.84
N ILE A 55 -7.32 11.90 0.70
CA ILE A 55 -7.60 11.21 -0.57
C ILE A 55 -6.57 11.68 -1.59
N VAL A 56 -5.82 10.73 -2.17
CA VAL A 56 -4.74 11.03 -3.13
C VAL A 56 -5.16 10.56 -4.52
N PHE A 57 -5.44 11.53 -5.39
CA PHE A 57 -5.61 11.32 -6.83
C PHE A 57 -4.31 11.59 -7.56
N GLY A 58 -4.08 10.88 -8.67
CA GLY A 58 -2.94 11.14 -9.53
C GLY A 58 -2.93 10.23 -10.74
N GLU A 59 -2.29 10.68 -11.81
CA GLU A 59 -2.15 9.91 -13.05
C GLU A 59 -1.18 8.72 -12.88
N LYS A 60 -1.12 7.82 -13.85
CA LYS A 60 -0.10 6.75 -13.85
C LYS A 60 1.29 7.39 -13.78
N GLY A 61 2.17 6.88 -12.91
CA GLY A 61 3.52 7.42 -12.72
C GLY A 61 3.65 8.61 -11.75
N SER A 62 2.55 9.14 -11.20
CA SER A 62 2.58 10.25 -10.21
C SER A 62 3.18 9.90 -8.83
N GLY A 63 3.67 8.67 -8.63
CA GLY A 63 4.29 8.27 -7.36
C GLY A 63 3.31 7.84 -6.25
N LYS A 64 2.03 7.59 -6.55
CA LYS A 64 1.06 7.06 -5.55
C LYS A 64 1.53 5.76 -4.89
N THR A 65 2.05 4.82 -5.69
CA THR A 65 2.57 3.54 -5.19
C THR A 65 3.78 3.77 -4.29
N ALA A 66 4.71 4.64 -4.70
CA ALA A 66 5.84 5.05 -3.88
C ALA A 66 5.38 5.66 -2.55
N MET A 67 4.49 6.64 -2.57
CA MET A 67 3.92 7.29 -1.39
C MET A 67 3.25 6.28 -0.44
N ARG A 68 2.49 5.32 -0.96
CA ARG A 68 1.88 4.25 -0.16
C ARG A 68 2.93 3.38 0.55
N LEU A 69 3.99 2.99 -0.16
CA LEU A 69 5.09 2.20 0.41
C LEU A 69 5.84 3.00 1.48
N GLN A 70 6.07 4.30 1.25
CA GLN A 70 6.67 5.20 2.24
C GLN A 70 5.79 5.30 3.48
N LEU A 71 4.48 5.51 3.30
CA LEU A 71 3.51 5.63 4.40
C LEU A 71 3.54 4.37 5.28
N ALA A 72 3.47 3.18 4.68
CA ALA A 72 3.52 1.92 5.43
C ALA A 72 4.82 1.79 6.24
N ARG A 73 5.98 2.09 5.64
CA ARG A 73 7.29 2.00 6.30
C ARG A 73 7.44 2.98 7.47
N HIS A 74 7.02 4.23 7.28
CA HIS A 74 7.09 5.25 8.34
C HIS A 74 6.11 4.95 9.48
N LEU A 75 4.93 4.41 9.18
CA LEU A 75 3.96 3.99 10.20
C LEU A 75 4.44 2.75 10.97
N GLU A 76 5.12 1.82 10.31
CA GLU A 76 5.76 0.68 10.98
C GLU A 76 6.87 1.15 11.94
N GLN A 77 7.71 2.10 11.51
CA GLN A 77 8.69 2.72 12.41
C GLN A 77 8.02 3.44 13.59
N TYR A 78 7.00 4.26 13.32
CA TYR A 78 6.24 4.96 14.35
C TYR A 78 5.66 3.99 15.40
N ASN A 79 5.11 2.86 14.95
CA ASN A 79 4.55 1.82 15.82
C ASN A 79 5.61 1.16 16.71
N ARG A 80 6.81 0.86 16.18
CA ARG A 80 7.92 0.29 16.96
C ARG A 80 8.40 1.24 18.05
N GLU A 81 8.43 2.54 17.77
CA GLU A 81 8.85 3.56 18.73
C GLU A 81 7.78 3.85 19.80
N ARG A 82 6.50 3.53 19.53
CA ARG A 82 5.36 3.90 20.37
C ARG A 82 4.43 2.71 20.63
N PRO A 83 4.87 1.73 21.44
CA PRO A 83 4.11 0.50 21.65
C PRO A 83 2.71 0.74 22.24
N GLY A 84 2.53 1.79 23.05
CA GLY A 84 1.24 2.13 23.66
C GLY A 84 0.26 2.92 22.77
N ARG A 85 0.69 3.36 21.58
CA ARG A 85 -0.12 4.17 20.65
C ARG A 85 0.23 3.83 19.20
N ARG A 86 -0.20 2.64 18.77
CA ARG A 86 0.05 2.12 17.42
C ARG A 86 -1.07 2.49 16.45
N ILE A 87 -0.74 2.48 15.18
CA ILE A 87 -1.63 2.69 14.05
C ILE A 87 -1.80 1.36 13.32
N PHE A 88 -3.05 1.02 13.07
CA PHE A 88 -3.40 -0.22 12.39
C PHE A 88 -3.48 0.02 10.88
N VAL A 89 -2.48 -0.48 10.14
CA VAL A 89 -2.40 -0.29 8.68
C VAL A 89 -3.02 -1.47 7.97
N ILE A 90 -3.99 -1.20 7.08
CA ILE A 90 -4.65 -2.21 6.22
C ILE A 90 -4.27 -1.95 4.77
N HIS A 91 -3.67 -2.95 4.12
CA HIS A 91 -3.32 -2.94 2.72
C HIS A 91 -4.48 -3.48 1.89
N TYR A 92 -5.18 -2.57 1.21
CA TYR A 92 -6.18 -2.89 0.20
C TYR A 92 -5.65 -2.48 -1.17
N ASP A 93 -4.74 -3.29 -1.71
CA ASP A 93 -4.00 -3.02 -2.94
C ASP A 93 -4.31 -4.00 -4.09
N ASP A 94 -4.69 -5.24 -3.79
CA ASP A 94 -5.20 -6.19 -4.79
C ASP A 94 -6.74 -6.28 -4.74
N PHE A 95 -7.38 -5.77 -5.78
CA PHE A 95 -8.84 -5.78 -5.90
C PHE A 95 -9.39 -7.09 -6.49
N ASN A 96 -8.59 -7.83 -7.24
CA ASN A 96 -9.08 -8.98 -8.02
C ASN A 96 -9.71 -10.09 -7.17
N PRO A 97 -9.15 -10.49 -6.02
CA PRO A 97 -9.74 -11.55 -5.19
C PRO A 97 -11.15 -11.21 -4.70
N PHE A 98 -11.42 -9.93 -4.43
CA PHE A 98 -12.72 -9.47 -3.97
C PHE A 98 -13.74 -9.48 -5.11
N LEU A 99 -13.34 -9.00 -6.29
CA LEU A 99 -14.17 -9.06 -7.49
C LEU A 99 -14.50 -10.50 -7.90
N ASP A 100 -13.53 -11.41 -7.84
CA ASP A 100 -13.74 -12.81 -8.20
C ASP A 100 -14.76 -13.46 -7.26
N ARG A 101 -14.60 -13.28 -5.94
CA ARG A 101 -15.56 -13.78 -4.93
C ARG A 101 -16.96 -13.18 -5.11
N PHE A 102 -17.04 -11.91 -5.49
CA PHE A 102 -18.31 -11.24 -5.73
C PHE A 102 -18.99 -11.72 -7.00
N ARG A 103 -18.22 -11.88 -8.08
CA ARG A 103 -18.68 -12.45 -9.34
C ARG A 103 -19.27 -13.84 -9.15
N ASP A 104 -18.65 -14.67 -8.31
CA ASP A 104 -19.13 -16.03 -8.02
C ASP A 104 -20.53 -16.03 -7.37
N ARG A 105 -20.86 -14.98 -6.59
CA ARG A 105 -22.17 -14.81 -5.94
C ARG A 105 -23.24 -14.21 -6.85
N LEU A 106 -22.86 -13.43 -7.87
CA LEU A 106 -23.80 -12.75 -8.79
C LEU A 106 -24.47 -13.68 -9.83
N GLY A 107 -24.06 -14.96 -9.89
CA GLY A 107 -24.66 -15.97 -10.77
C GLY A 107 -24.25 -15.87 -12.24
N LEU A 108 -24.58 -16.92 -13.02
CA LEU A 108 -24.07 -17.15 -14.39
C LEU A 108 -24.36 -16.01 -15.39
N ARG A 109 -25.42 -15.21 -15.17
CA ARG A 109 -25.82 -14.11 -16.08
C ARG A 109 -24.93 -12.85 -15.98
N HIS A 110 -24.14 -12.71 -14.92
CA HIS A 110 -23.35 -11.50 -14.63
C HIS A 110 -21.83 -11.74 -14.65
N LYS A 111 -21.35 -12.74 -15.39
CA LYS A 111 -19.92 -13.10 -15.43
C LYS A 111 -18.99 -12.09 -16.12
N ARG A 112 -19.50 -11.11 -16.87
CA ARG A 112 -18.64 -10.14 -17.55
C ARG A 112 -18.11 -9.11 -16.55
N ALA A 113 -16.80 -8.86 -16.57
CA ALA A 113 -16.11 -8.03 -15.58
C ALA A 113 -16.69 -6.59 -15.49
N ASP A 114 -17.06 -6.00 -16.62
CA ASP A 114 -17.71 -4.68 -16.71
C ASP A 114 -19.02 -4.63 -15.90
N LYS A 115 -19.85 -5.67 -15.97
CA LYS A 115 -21.11 -5.75 -15.23
C LYS A 115 -20.89 -5.97 -13.74
N VAL A 116 -19.89 -6.75 -13.37
CA VAL A 116 -19.51 -6.99 -11.97
C VAL A 116 -19.04 -5.67 -11.34
N LEU A 117 -18.13 -4.97 -12.02
CA LEU A 117 -17.60 -3.67 -11.60
C LEU A 117 -18.72 -2.62 -11.44
N ALA A 118 -19.68 -2.57 -12.36
CA ALA A 118 -20.80 -1.61 -12.27
C ALA A 118 -21.71 -1.86 -11.05
N GLN A 119 -21.77 -3.10 -10.56
CA GLN A 119 -22.57 -3.49 -9.40
C GLN A 119 -21.81 -3.31 -8.08
N TRP A 120 -20.48 -3.32 -8.09
CA TRP A 120 -19.65 -3.10 -6.92
C TRP A 120 -19.79 -1.66 -6.41
N LYS A 121 -20.10 -1.50 -5.12
CA LYS A 121 -20.38 -0.22 -4.46
C LYS A 121 -19.37 0.09 -3.36
N LEU A 122 -19.49 1.29 -2.80
CA LEU A 122 -18.63 1.76 -1.71
C LEU A 122 -18.69 0.84 -0.49
N TRP A 123 -19.87 0.34 -0.12
CA TRP A 123 -20.00 -0.58 1.01
C TRP A 123 -19.28 -1.91 0.75
N ASP A 124 -19.23 -2.40 -0.49
CA ASP A 124 -18.49 -3.62 -0.82
C ASP A 124 -16.96 -3.41 -0.64
N HIS A 125 -16.46 -2.20 -0.94
CA HIS A 125 -15.09 -1.81 -0.58
C HIS A 125 -14.89 -1.76 0.94
N MET A 126 -15.82 -1.17 1.68
CA MET A 126 -15.72 -1.11 3.15
C MET A 126 -15.72 -2.51 3.77
N ASP A 127 -16.62 -3.39 3.32
CA ASP A 127 -16.67 -4.80 3.75
C ASP A 127 -15.37 -5.54 3.45
N SER A 128 -14.75 -5.25 2.29
CA SER A 128 -13.44 -5.83 1.93
C SER A 128 -12.34 -5.37 2.88
N ILE A 129 -12.27 -4.05 3.16
CA ILE A 129 -11.28 -3.47 4.09
C ILE A 129 -11.47 -4.03 5.50
N LEU A 130 -12.72 -4.10 5.98
CA LEU A 130 -13.03 -4.65 7.30
C LEU A 130 -12.73 -6.15 7.37
N SER A 131 -13.03 -6.91 6.32
CA SER A 131 -12.71 -8.33 6.27
C SER A 131 -11.20 -8.57 6.37
N LEU A 132 -10.38 -7.78 5.65
CA LEU A 132 -8.92 -7.83 5.75
C LEU A 132 -8.44 -7.47 7.16
N GLY A 133 -8.92 -6.36 7.69
CA GLY A 133 -8.52 -5.85 9.00
C GLY A 133 -8.86 -6.81 10.15
N VAL A 134 -10.10 -7.31 10.19
CA VAL A 134 -10.56 -8.24 11.23
C VAL A 134 -9.82 -9.57 11.12
N THR A 135 -9.64 -10.11 9.91
CA THR A 135 -8.88 -11.36 9.73
C THR A 135 -7.45 -11.18 10.23
N GLY A 136 -6.76 -10.13 9.80
CA GLY A 136 -5.37 -9.89 10.21
C GLY A 136 -5.21 -9.57 11.70
N LEU A 137 -6.21 -8.97 12.34
CA LEU A 137 -6.25 -8.75 13.79
C LEU A 137 -6.43 -10.08 14.54
N VAL A 138 -7.41 -10.89 14.14
CA VAL A 138 -7.71 -12.18 14.76
C VAL A 138 -6.54 -13.15 14.60
N ASP A 139 -5.92 -13.22 13.42
CA ASP A 139 -4.75 -14.06 13.17
C ASP A 139 -3.62 -13.79 14.17
N ARG A 140 -3.39 -12.52 14.51
CA ARG A 140 -2.35 -12.10 15.45
C ARG A 140 -2.74 -12.35 16.91
N LEU A 141 -4.01 -12.14 17.27
CA LEU A 141 -4.51 -12.47 18.61
C LEU A 141 -4.46 -13.97 18.90
N LEU A 142 -4.61 -14.80 17.87
CA LEU A 142 -4.59 -16.26 17.96
C LEU A 142 -3.20 -16.88 17.70
N ASP A 143 -2.17 -16.06 17.48
CA ASP A 143 -0.81 -16.49 17.13
C ASP A 143 -0.78 -17.51 15.97
N VAL A 144 -1.53 -17.22 14.91
CA VAL A 144 -1.57 -18.06 13.71
C VAL A 144 -0.19 -18.06 13.06
N ARG A 145 0.33 -19.26 12.73
CA ARG A 145 1.68 -19.46 12.16
C ARG A 145 1.99 -18.62 10.92
N GLN A 146 0.97 -18.30 10.14
CA GLN A 146 1.07 -17.49 8.92
C GLN A 146 -0.08 -16.47 8.93
N PRO A 147 0.08 -15.35 9.65
CA PRO A 147 -0.97 -14.34 9.72
C PRO A 147 -1.10 -13.61 8.38
N SER A 148 -2.27 -13.04 8.12
CA SER A 148 -2.50 -12.22 6.93
C SER A 148 -1.47 -11.08 6.78
N GLN A 149 -0.87 -10.99 5.60
CA GLN A 149 0.07 -9.93 5.19
C GLN A 149 -0.64 -8.63 4.81
N SER A 150 -1.97 -8.63 4.68
CA SER A 150 -2.75 -7.43 4.35
C SER A 150 -2.83 -6.43 5.51
N VAL A 151 -2.23 -6.73 6.65
CA VAL A 151 -2.22 -5.88 7.84
C VAL A 151 -0.80 -5.75 8.35
N HIS A 152 -0.39 -4.54 8.74
CA HIS A 152 0.84 -4.30 9.49
C HIS A 152 0.49 -3.77 10.89
N CYS A 153 0.65 -4.63 11.89
CA CYS A 153 0.54 -4.31 13.31
C CYS A 153 1.17 -5.46 14.09
N GLU A 154 2.02 -5.19 15.07
CA GLU A 154 2.40 -6.20 16.07
C GLU A 154 1.40 -6.10 17.22
N ILE A 155 0.95 -7.23 17.77
CA ILE A 155 0.14 -7.26 18.99
C ILE A 155 1.05 -7.72 20.13
N ASP A 156 1.21 -6.88 21.15
CA ASP A 156 1.94 -7.29 22.35
C ASP A 156 1.10 -8.33 23.10
N SER A 157 1.71 -9.48 23.42
CA SER A 157 1.10 -10.56 24.21
C SER A 157 1.11 -10.24 25.70
#